data_AF-A0A3R7J441-F1
#
_entry.id   AF-A0A3R7J441-F1
#
_cell.length_a   1.000
_cell.length_b   1.000
_cell.length_c   1.000
_cell.angle_alpha   90.00
_cell.angle_beta   90.00
_cell.angle_gamma   90.00
#
_symmetry.space_group_name_H-M   'P 1'
#
loop_
_entity.id
_entity.type
_entity.pdbx_description
1 polymer ?
#
loop_
_entity_poly.entity_id
_entity_poly.type
_entity_poly.pdbx_seq_one_letter_code
_entity_poly.pdbx_strand_id
1 'polypeptide(L)'
;SGTVATWGDCTGGKTCTNPTSQCIAHSQWYAQCKPATLPAGELCGQNDGSTNVWRYDHCPSGQQCVAVGTDFRCRSAGSVTTTTPPTTTTESVATWGDCTGGKTCTNPTSQCIAHSQWYAQCKPATLPAGELCGQRSGATTLWLYSHCPSGQTCKTLAGNDTDLRCQ
;
A
#
# COMPACT_ATOMS: atom_id res chain seq x y z
N SER A 1 32.22 15.56 8.35
CA SER A 1 31.27 14.46 8.61
C SER A 1 31.30 14.18 10.10
N GLY A 2 30.21 14.40 10.81
CA GLY A 2 30.14 14.15 12.26
C GLY A 2 29.71 12.72 12.57
N THR A 3 30.00 12.25 13.78
CA THR A 3 29.46 10.99 14.31
C THR A 3 28.26 11.28 15.22
N VAL A 4 27.29 10.37 15.25
CA VAL A 4 26.12 10.47 16.15
C VAL A 4 25.94 9.20 16.95
N ALA A 5 25.37 9.31 18.15
CA ALA A 5 25.11 8.15 19.00
C ALA A 5 24.08 7.20 18.35
N THR A 6 23.95 5.98 18.90
CA THR A 6 22.81 5.11 18.59
C THR A 6 21.51 5.88 18.86
N TRP A 7 20.54 5.74 17.98
CA TRP A 7 19.28 6.51 17.90
C TRP A 7 19.43 7.98 17.44
N GLY A 8 20.65 8.44 17.20
CA GLY A 8 20.93 9.77 16.68
C GLY A 8 20.55 9.92 15.19
N ASP A 9 20.19 11.15 14.81
CA ASP A 9 19.97 11.53 13.42
C ASP A 9 21.29 11.47 12.62
N CYS A 10 21.33 10.56 11.66
CA CYS A 10 22.48 10.38 10.78
C CYS A 10 22.28 10.93 9.37
N THR A 11 21.25 11.77 9.16
CA THR A 11 20.96 12.44 7.88
C THR A 11 22.16 13.26 7.40
N GLY A 12 22.36 13.29 6.07
CA GLY A 12 23.45 14.05 5.45
C GLY A 12 24.82 13.39 5.56
N GLY A 13 24.88 12.06 5.67
CA GLY A 13 26.12 11.29 5.63
C GLY A 13 26.92 11.30 6.94
N LYS A 14 26.25 11.54 8.08
CA LYS A 14 26.85 11.34 9.40
C LYS A 14 26.98 9.83 9.68
N THR A 15 27.98 9.43 10.44
CA THR A 15 28.20 8.02 10.77
C THR A 15 27.79 7.70 12.20
N CYS A 16 27.43 6.46 12.47
CA CYS A 16 27.11 6.02 13.82
C CYS A 16 28.40 5.85 14.63
N THR A 17 28.42 6.39 15.84
CA THR A 17 29.58 6.34 16.75
C THR A 17 29.80 4.91 17.26
N ASN A 18 28.72 4.15 17.42
CA ASN A 18 28.79 2.72 17.71
C ASN A 18 29.03 1.95 16.40
N PRO A 19 30.12 1.18 16.27
CA PRO A 19 30.50 0.49 15.04
C PRO A 19 29.51 -0.61 14.62
N THR A 20 28.69 -1.10 15.54
CA THR A 20 27.63 -2.07 15.25
C THR A 20 26.31 -1.40 14.84
N SER A 21 26.18 -0.10 15.03
CA SER A 21 24.98 0.64 14.62
C SER A 21 25.06 1.00 13.13
N GLN A 22 23.91 0.96 12.46
CA GLN A 22 23.77 1.26 11.05
C GLN A 22 22.89 2.48 10.86
N CYS A 23 23.25 3.36 9.93
CA CYS A 23 22.44 4.52 9.57
C CYS A 23 21.33 4.07 8.61
N ILE A 24 20.09 4.06 9.09
CA ILE A 24 18.93 3.57 8.34
C ILE A 24 18.14 4.78 7.84
N ALA A 25 17.99 4.89 6.53
CA ALA A 25 17.12 5.90 5.93
C ALA A 25 15.66 5.54 6.21
N HIS A 26 14.93 6.45 6.86
CA HIS A 26 13.49 6.32 7.06
C HIS A 26 12.72 7.03 5.94
N SER A 27 13.31 8.08 5.38
CA SER A 27 12.81 8.82 4.22
C SER A 27 13.97 9.51 3.49
N GLN A 28 13.67 10.24 2.42
CA GLN A 28 14.66 11.08 1.73
C GLN A 28 15.20 12.25 2.58
N TRP A 29 14.50 12.59 3.67
CA TRP A 29 14.83 13.73 4.54
C TRP A 29 15.35 13.32 5.91
N TYR A 30 15.25 12.03 6.26
CA TYR A 30 15.56 11.56 7.60
C TYR A 30 16.18 10.16 7.60
N ALA A 31 17.30 10.03 8.29
CA ALA A 31 17.96 8.77 8.58
C ALA A 31 18.37 8.72 10.07
N GLN A 32 18.29 7.53 10.66
CA GLN A 32 18.60 7.33 12.07
C GLN A 32 19.59 6.18 12.27
N CYS A 33 20.55 6.36 13.18
CA CYS A 33 21.41 5.27 13.62
C CYS A 33 20.61 4.26 14.44
N LYS A 34 20.49 3.02 13.96
CA LYS A 34 19.88 1.91 14.69
C LYS A 34 20.93 0.88 15.10
N PRO A 35 20.81 0.27 16.29
CA PRO A 35 21.74 -0.76 16.74
C PRO A 35 21.64 -2.03 15.88
N ALA A 36 22.70 -2.85 15.85
CA ALA A 36 22.69 -4.16 15.16
C ALA A 36 21.56 -5.10 15.59
N THR A 37 21.04 -4.91 16.80
CA THR A 37 19.86 -5.59 17.32
C THR A 37 18.98 -4.57 18.03
N LEU A 38 17.75 -4.43 17.56
CA LEU A 38 16.72 -3.56 18.13
C LEU A 38 16.25 -4.08 19.49
N PRO A 39 15.75 -3.22 20.39
CA PRO A 39 15.01 -3.63 21.57
C PRO A 39 13.71 -4.39 21.24
N ALA A 40 13.21 -5.14 22.22
CA ALA A 40 11.91 -5.79 22.11
C ALA A 40 10.77 -4.76 21.95
N GLY A 41 9.83 -5.00 21.03
CA GLY A 41 8.73 -4.07 20.76
C GLY A 41 9.09 -2.86 19.89
N GLU A 42 10.37 -2.68 19.58
CA GLU A 42 10.88 -1.51 18.89
C GLU A 42 10.39 -1.40 17.44
N LEU A 43 10.30 -0.17 16.93
CA LEU A 43 9.99 0.09 15.53
C LEU A 43 11.14 -0.38 14.62
N CYS A 44 10.83 -1.41 13.84
CA CYS A 44 11.72 -2.07 12.91
C CYS A 44 11.35 -1.77 11.44
N GLY A 45 10.37 -0.91 11.20
CA GLY A 45 10.01 -0.43 9.87
C GLY A 45 8.77 0.44 9.90
N GLN A 46 8.51 1.13 8.81
CA GLN A 46 7.29 1.91 8.60
C GLN A 46 6.92 1.95 7.13
N ASN A 47 5.63 2.06 6.87
CA ASN A 47 5.02 2.22 5.57
C ASN A 47 3.76 3.08 5.73
N ASP A 48 3.94 4.39 5.84
CA ASP A 48 2.85 5.38 6.01
C ASP A 48 2.42 6.06 4.69
N GLY A 49 2.98 5.62 3.55
CA GLY A 49 2.75 6.20 2.22
C GLY A 49 3.94 5.99 1.28
N SER A 50 3.90 6.59 0.09
CA SER A 50 4.86 6.33 -0.99
C SER A 50 6.31 6.78 -0.70
N THR A 51 6.52 7.63 0.32
CA THR A 51 7.81 8.33 0.54
C THR A 51 8.53 7.97 1.83
N ASN A 52 7.88 7.34 2.81
CA ASN A 52 8.52 6.89 4.06
C ASN A 52 8.40 5.38 4.25
N VAL A 53 8.80 4.63 3.22
CA VAL A 53 8.84 3.16 3.26
C VAL A 53 10.24 2.71 3.64
N TRP A 54 10.40 2.12 4.83
CA TRP A 54 11.68 1.57 5.27
C TRP A 54 11.49 0.34 6.16
N ARG A 55 12.47 -0.56 6.16
CA ARG A 55 12.45 -1.79 6.94
C ARG A 55 13.86 -2.12 7.43
N TYR A 56 13.95 -2.55 8.68
CA TYR A 56 15.18 -2.91 9.38
C TYR A 56 14.93 -4.13 10.28
N ASP A 57 15.05 -5.32 9.67
CA ASP A 57 14.67 -6.60 10.28
C ASP A 57 15.76 -7.16 11.21
N HIS A 58 16.08 -6.39 12.26
CA HIS A 58 17.15 -6.66 13.22
C HIS A 58 16.58 -6.83 14.63
N CYS A 59 15.51 -7.61 14.76
CA CYS A 59 14.86 -7.85 16.05
C CYS A 59 15.66 -8.77 16.98
N PRO A 60 15.42 -8.73 18.30
CA PRO A 60 16.02 -9.67 19.25
C PRO A 60 15.73 -11.13 18.87
N SER A 61 16.60 -12.04 19.32
CA SER A 61 16.39 -13.47 19.16
C SER A 61 15.00 -13.90 19.69
N GLY A 62 14.28 -14.69 18.90
CA GLY A 62 12.90 -15.10 19.18
C GLY A 62 11.83 -14.06 18.80
N GLN A 63 12.23 -12.90 18.27
CA GLN A 63 11.33 -11.88 17.74
C GLN A 63 11.53 -11.66 16.24
N GLN A 64 10.49 -11.16 15.58
CA GLN A 64 10.50 -10.81 14.17
C GLN A 64 9.95 -9.40 13.97
N CYS A 65 10.35 -8.76 12.87
CA CYS A 65 9.80 -7.46 12.48
C CYS A 65 8.42 -7.63 11.85
N VAL A 66 7.36 -7.45 12.65
CA VAL A 66 5.97 -7.75 12.29
C VAL A 66 5.17 -6.47 12.09
N ALA A 67 4.31 -6.44 11.08
CA ALA A 67 3.43 -5.31 10.79
C ALA A 67 2.40 -5.05 11.93
N VAL A 68 2.16 -3.78 12.21
CA VAL A 68 1.19 -3.25 13.18
C VAL A 68 0.60 -1.97 12.58
N GLY A 69 -0.45 -2.12 11.75
CA GLY A 69 -0.95 -1.00 10.94
C GLY A 69 0.08 -0.57 9.90
N THR A 70 0.41 0.73 9.88
CA THR A 70 1.46 1.31 9.01
C THR A 70 2.88 1.13 9.57
N ASP A 71 3.02 0.71 10.84
CA ASP A 71 4.30 0.47 11.50
C ASP A 71 4.71 -1.00 11.39
N PHE A 72 6.00 -1.29 11.61
CA PHE A 72 6.49 -2.64 11.86
C PHE A 72 7.25 -2.65 13.19
N ARG A 73 6.99 -3.63 14.05
CA ARG A 73 7.58 -3.73 15.38
C ARG A 73 8.15 -5.11 15.68
N CYS A 74 9.22 -5.15 16.46
CA CYS A 74 9.80 -6.40 16.95
C CYS A 74 8.86 -7.11 17.91
N ARG A 75 8.38 -8.30 17.56
CA ARG A 75 7.45 -9.07 18.40
C ARG A 75 7.84 -10.54 18.44
N SER A 76 7.63 -11.18 19.59
CA SER A 76 7.89 -12.60 19.78
C SER A 76 7.07 -13.44 18.80
N ALA A 77 7.70 -14.44 18.20
CA ALA A 77 7.07 -15.34 17.22
C ALA A 77 5.79 -16.05 17.73
N GLY A 78 5.56 -16.08 19.05
CA GLY A 78 4.38 -16.67 19.71
C GLY A 78 3.47 -15.71 20.49
N SER A 79 3.79 -14.40 20.62
CA SER A 79 2.87 -13.41 21.23
C SER A 79 1.87 -12.88 20.21
N VAL A 80 1.41 -13.80 19.38
CA VAL A 80 0.31 -13.64 18.45
C VAL A 80 -0.95 -13.97 19.25
N THR A 81 -1.62 -12.95 19.79
CA THR A 81 -3.07 -13.03 19.89
C THR A 81 -3.56 -13.25 18.46
N THR A 82 -4.04 -14.45 18.21
CA THR A 82 -4.30 -15.00 16.90
C THR A 82 -5.32 -14.17 16.13
N THR A 83 -4.85 -13.51 15.08
CA THR A 83 -5.47 -13.66 13.77
C THR A 83 -4.35 -13.89 12.76
N THR A 84 -3.82 -15.12 12.80
CA THR A 84 -3.27 -15.91 11.68
C THR A 84 -2.54 -15.20 10.53
N PRO A 85 -1.26 -15.48 10.25
CA PRO A 85 -0.73 -15.49 8.89
C PRO A 85 -0.80 -16.94 8.33
N PRO A 86 -1.15 -17.18 7.06
CA PRO A 86 -0.69 -16.40 5.92
C PRO A 86 -1.77 -16.17 4.87
N THR A 87 -2.15 -14.93 4.64
CA THR A 87 -2.53 -14.45 3.31
C THR A 87 -2.34 -12.96 3.41
N THR A 88 -1.96 -12.30 2.32
CA THR A 88 -2.39 -10.93 2.10
C THR A 88 -3.81 -10.82 2.64
N THR A 89 -4.03 -10.19 3.80
CA THR A 89 -5.32 -9.57 4.04
C THR A 89 -5.28 -8.35 3.12
N THR A 90 -5.25 -8.61 1.81
CA THR A 90 -5.95 -7.82 0.84
C THR A 90 -7.29 -7.63 1.51
N GLU A 91 -7.47 -6.49 2.19
CA GLU A 91 -8.76 -6.15 2.79
C GLU A 91 -9.75 -6.37 1.66
N SER A 92 -10.56 -7.41 1.80
CA SER A 92 -11.46 -7.76 0.72
C SER A 92 -12.62 -6.80 0.84
N VAL A 93 -12.82 -5.95 -0.13
CA VAL A 93 -13.93 -5.02 -0.15
C VAL A 93 -15.06 -5.59 -0.98
N ALA A 94 -16.30 -5.29 -0.58
CA ALA A 94 -17.47 -5.70 -1.36
C ALA A 94 -17.39 -5.17 -2.80
N THR A 95 -18.21 -5.73 -3.70
CA THR A 95 -18.43 -5.11 -5.01
C THR A 95 -18.81 -3.63 -4.80
N TRP A 96 -18.23 -2.74 -5.61
CA TRP A 96 -18.27 -1.28 -5.48
C TRP A 96 -17.40 -0.65 -4.39
N GLY A 97 -16.74 -1.48 -3.58
CA GLY A 97 -15.80 -1.00 -2.55
C GLY A 97 -14.49 -0.47 -3.13
N ASP A 98 -13.85 0.43 -2.38
CA ASP A 98 -12.54 0.98 -2.67
C ASP A 98 -11.46 -0.10 -2.48
N CYS A 99 -10.80 -0.46 -3.57
CA CYS A 99 -9.75 -1.46 -3.59
C CYS A 99 -8.33 -0.87 -3.75
N THR A 100 -8.18 0.43 -3.49
CA THR A 100 -6.89 1.15 -3.51
C THR A 100 -5.90 0.53 -2.51
N GLY A 101 -4.61 0.58 -2.86
CA GLY A 101 -3.55 0.05 -1.99
C GLY A 101 -3.42 -1.48 -2.05
N GLY A 102 -3.91 -2.09 -3.13
CA GLY A 102 -3.77 -3.53 -3.36
C GLY A 102 -4.72 -4.37 -2.51
N LYS A 103 -5.94 -3.88 -2.27
CA LYS A 103 -7.06 -4.61 -1.67
C LYS A 103 -7.73 -5.51 -2.74
N THR A 104 -8.35 -6.62 -2.34
CA THR A 104 -9.07 -7.49 -3.31
C THR A 104 -10.56 -7.26 -3.24
N CYS A 105 -11.27 -7.72 -4.25
CA CYS A 105 -12.73 -7.78 -4.20
C CYS A 105 -13.16 -9.06 -3.50
N THR A 106 -14.08 -8.95 -2.55
CA THR A 106 -14.67 -10.11 -1.85
C THR A 106 -15.42 -11.02 -2.83
N ASN A 107 -16.08 -10.43 -3.83
CA ASN A 107 -16.73 -11.20 -4.87
C ASN A 107 -15.68 -11.65 -5.91
N PRO A 108 -15.48 -12.97 -6.12
CA PRO A 108 -14.45 -13.50 -7.01
C PRO A 108 -14.67 -13.16 -8.49
N THR A 109 -15.89 -12.77 -8.86
CA THR A 109 -16.21 -12.28 -10.22
C THR A 109 -15.96 -10.78 -10.37
N SER A 110 -15.73 -10.05 -9.26
CA SER A 110 -15.40 -8.63 -9.31
C SER A 110 -13.91 -8.42 -9.51
N GLN A 111 -13.56 -7.37 -10.24
CA GLN A 111 -12.19 -6.98 -10.53
C GLN A 111 -11.89 -5.60 -9.94
N CYS A 112 -10.70 -5.44 -9.36
CA CYS A 112 -10.24 -4.14 -8.86
C CYS A 112 -9.73 -3.30 -10.03
N ILE A 113 -10.47 -2.25 -10.39
CA ILE A 113 -10.16 -1.39 -11.54
C ILE A 113 -9.60 -0.08 -11.03
N ALA A 114 -8.37 0.25 -11.43
CA ALA A 114 -7.77 1.55 -11.15
C ALA A 114 -8.44 2.63 -12.00
N HIS A 115 -9.00 3.65 -11.35
CA HIS A 115 -9.52 4.84 -12.02
C HIS A 115 -8.44 5.93 -12.13
N SER A 116 -7.53 5.95 -11.15
CA SER A 116 -6.38 6.83 -11.11
C SER A 116 -5.26 6.19 -10.29
N GLN A 117 -4.13 6.88 -10.16
CA GLN A 117 -3.03 6.45 -9.28
C GLN A 117 -3.39 6.47 -7.78
N TRP A 118 -4.49 7.12 -7.40
CA TRP A 118 -4.93 7.28 -6.00
C TRP A 118 -6.24 6.57 -5.68
N TYR A 119 -6.91 6.00 -6.68
CA TYR A 119 -8.24 5.41 -6.51
C TYR A 119 -8.45 4.22 -7.43
N ALA A 120 -8.85 3.11 -6.85
CA ALA A 120 -9.32 1.92 -7.52
C ALA A 120 -10.61 1.40 -6.90
N GLN A 121 -11.48 0.81 -7.69
CA GLN A 121 -12.78 0.31 -7.23
C GLN A 121 -13.03 -1.11 -7.72
N CYS A 122 -13.62 -1.94 -6.87
CA CYS A 122 -14.14 -3.24 -7.24
C CYS A 122 -15.36 -3.11 -8.15
N LYS A 123 -15.25 -3.57 -9.39
CA LYS A 123 -16.36 -3.61 -10.36
C LYS A 123 -16.78 -5.07 -10.63
N PRO A 124 -18.08 -5.37 -10.78
CA PRO A 124 -18.55 -6.72 -11.10
C PRO A 124 -18.15 -7.14 -12.52
N ALA A 125 -18.12 -8.46 -12.78
CA ALA A 125 -17.83 -9.03 -14.10
C ALA A 125 -18.71 -8.49 -15.24
N THR A 126 -19.93 -8.06 -14.90
CA THR A 126 -20.83 -7.35 -15.80
C THR A 126 -21.40 -6.15 -15.06
N LEU A 127 -21.17 -4.97 -15.61
CA LEU A 127 -21.69 -3.71 -15.10
C LEU A 127 -23.21 -3.62 -15.34
N PRO A 128 -23.97 -2.92 -14.47
CA PRO A 128 -25.34 -2.54 -14.77
C PRO A 128 -25.46 -1.65 -16.02
N ALA A 129 -26.64 -1.65 -16.64
CA ALA A 129 -26.94 -0.71 -17.71
C ALA A 129 -26.83 0.75 -17.22
N GLY A 130 -26.20 1.62 -18.03
CA GLY A 130 -25.96 3.02 -17.66
C GLY A 130 -24.80 3.24 -16.66
N GLU A 131 -24.15 2.17 -16.20
CA GLU A 131 -23.05 2.29 -15.24
C GLU A 131 -21.79 2.89 -15.87
N LEU A 132 -20.99 3.59 -15.05
CA LEU A 132 -19.72 4.15 -15.46
C LEU A 132 -18.70 3.04 -15.73
N CYS A 133 -18.30 2.95 -17.00
CA CYS A 133 -17.42 1.92 -17.52
C CYS A 133 -16.08 2.49 -18.02
N GLY A 134 -15.90 3.81 -17.96
CA GLY A 134 -14.62 4.44 -18.27
C GLY A 134 -14.67 5.95 -18.07
N GLN A 135 -13.50 6.58 -18.09
CA GLN A 135 -13.40 8.02 -18.08
C GLN A 135 -12.32 8.50 -19.06
N ARG A 136 -12.55 9.67 -19.66
CA ARG A 136 -11.68 10.33 -20.62
C ARG A 136 -11.41 11.77 -20.21
N SER A 137 -10.26 12.28 -20.65
CA SER A 137 -9.91 13.68 -20.67
C SER A 137 -9.55 14.06 -22.10
N GLY A 138 -10.52 14.63 -22.83
CA GLY A 138 -10.42 14.83 -24.27
C GLY A 138 -10.29 13.49 -25.03
N ALA A 139 -9.26 13.36 -25.88
CA ALA A 139 -9.00 12.12 -26.63
C ALA A 139 -8.38 11.00 -25.78
N THR A 140 -7.88 11.31 -24.58
CA THR A 140 -7.16 10.36 -23.73
C THR A 140 -8.15 9.60 -22.84
N THR A 141 -8.12 8.27 -22.92
CA THR A 141 -8.87 7.41 -21.96
C THR A 141 -8.02 7.21 -20.72
N LEU A 142 -8.52 7.67 -19.57
CA LEU A 142 -7.85 7.58 -18.27
C LEU A 142 -7.95 6.17 -17.70
N TRP A 143 -9.12 5.56 -17.82
CA TRP A 143 -9.37 4.16 -17.48
C TRP A 143 -10.57 3.64 -18.26
N LEU A 144 -10.60 2.33 -18.48
CA LEU A 144 -11.65 1.65 -19.24
C LEU A 144 -11.90 0.26 -18.67
N TYR A 145 -13.19 -0.07 -18.51
CA TYR A 145 -13.68 -1.36 -18.08
C TYR A 145 -14.91 -1.75 -18.92
N SER A 146 -14.65 -2.31 -20.10
CA SER A 146 -15.65 -2.62 -21.14
C SER A 146 -16.47 -3.90 -20.86
N HIS A 147 -17.05 -3.99 -19.67
CA HIS A 147 -17.82 -5.13 -19.19
C HIS A 147 -19.31 -4.83 -19.13
N CYS A 148 -19.85 -4.25 -20.20
CA CYS A 148 -21.25 -3.88 -20.26
C CYS A 148 -22.17 -5.10 -20.45
N PRO A 149 -23.48 -4.98 -20.12
CA PRO A 149 -24.46 -6.01 -20.42
C PRO A 149 -24.48 -6.37 -21.91
N SER A 150 -24.92 -7.59 -22.23
CA SER A 150 -25.04 -8.04 -23.63
C SER A 150 -25.84 -7.03 -24.48
N GLY A 151 -25.25 -6.65 -25.62
CA GLY A 151 -25.83 -5.65 -26.53
C GLY A 151 -25.47 -4.19 -26.21
N GLN A 152 -24.77 -3.93 -25.11
CA GLN A 152 -24.27 -2.60 -24.76
C GLN A 152 -22.75 -2.51 -24.93
N THR A 153 -22.27 -1.28 -25.13
CA THR A 153 -20.85 -0.94 -25.24
C THR A 153 -20.52 0.24 -24.34
N CYS A 154 -19.26 0.32 -23.93
CA CYS A 154 -18.78 1.41 -23.11
C CYS A 154 -18.51 2.65 -23.98
N LYS A 155 -19.43 3.61 -23.98
CA LYS A 155 -19.39 4.78 -24.87
C LYS A 155 -19.76 6.06 -24.14
N THR A 156 -19.27 7.19 -24.67
CA THR A 156 -19.56 8.52 -24.12
C THR A 156 -21.05 8.80 -24.13
N LEU A 157 -21.52 9.50 -23.10
CA LEU A 157 -22.87 10.04 -23.08
C LEU A 157 -22.98 11.19 -24.08
N ALA A 158 -24.14 11.32 -24.74
CA ALA A 158 -24.41 12.48 -25.57
C ALA A 158 -24.34 13.76 -24.73
N GLY A 159 -23.42 14.66 -25.06
CA GLY A 159 -23.18 15.91 -24.31
C GLY A 159 -22.25 15.78 -23.11
N ASN A 160 -21.61 14.61 -22.89
CA ASN A 160 -20.57 14.42 -21.89
C ASN A 160 -19.43 13.60 -22.48
N ASP A 161 -18.32 14.29 -22.77
CA ASP A 161 -17.14 13.71 -23.41
C ASP A 161 -16.17 13.07 -22.40
N THR A 162 -16.43 13.19 -21.09
CA THR A 162 -15.56 12.68 -20.04
C THR A 162 -15.99 11.32 -19.53
N ASP A 163 -17.28 11.08 -19.36
CA ASP A 163 -17.79 9.83 -18.78
C ASP A 163 -18.23 8.84 -19.85
N LEU A 164 -17.72 7.62 -19.79
CA LEU A 164 -18.18 6.50 -20.60
C LEU A 164 -19.10 5.63 -19.78
N ARG A 165 -20.25 5.29 -20.35
CA ARG A 165 -21.26 4.44 -19.70
C ARG A 165 -21.67 3.29 -20.59
N CYS A 166 -22.17 2.23 -19.97
CA CYS A 166 -22.76 1.10 -20.66
C CYS A 166 -24.09 1.47 -21.30
N GLN A 167 -24.15 1.44 -22.63
CA GLN A 167 -25.34 1.79 -23.42
C GLN A 167 -25.30 1.17 -24.82
#